data_AF-A0A423IA53-F1
#
_entry.id   AF-A0A423IA53-F1
#
_cell.length_a   1.000
_cell.length_b   1.000
_cell.length_c   1.000
_cell.angle_alpha   90.00
_cell.angle_beta   90.00
_cell.angle_gamma   90.00
#
_symmetry.space_group_name_H-M   'P 1'
#
loop_
_entity.id
_entity.type
_entity.pdbx_description
1 polymer ?
#
loop_
_entity_poly.entity_id
_entity_poly.type
_entity_poly.pdbx_seq_one_letter_code
_entity_poly.pdbx_strand_id
1 'polypeptide(L)'
;MSTFFVGEGNIGSAPEFQEFPSGNDEPRRLLRLNVYFDNPVPREGSYEDRGGYWAPVELWHREAEHWSTLYQKGMRVLVEGRTVRDEWEDSEDNARVTFKIEARRVGILPHRVHNVVMRERSSEPASSAIAAGQYTEQASSPASKPKKRRGQPPSA
;
A
#
# COMPACT_ATOMS: atom_id res chain seq x y z
N MET A 1 0.15 -11.59 -22.19
CA MET A 1 1.53 -11.94 -21.78
C MET A 1 1.88 -11.07 -20.58
N SER A 2 2.35 -11.64 -19.46
CA SER A 2 2.59 -10.89 -18.23
C SER A 2 3.96 -10.23 -18.26
N THR A 3 4.03 -8.93 -17.93
CA THR A 3 5.30 -8.20 -17.73
C THR A 3 5.64 -8.05 -16.24
N PHE A 4 5.05 -8.90 -15.41
CA PHE A 4 5.31 -8.92 -13.97
C PHE A 4 6.81 -9.06 -13.68
N PHE A 5 7.29 -8.23 -12.75
CA PHE A 5 8.68 -8.17 -12.36
C PHE A 5 8.80 -8.24 -10.84
N VAL A 6 9.72 -9.10 -10.37
CA VAL A 6 10.22 -9.10 -8.99
C VAL A 6 11.73 -9.24 -9.05
N GLY A 7 12.45 -8.35 -8.38
CA GLY A 7 13.91 -8.36 -8.35
C GLY A 7 14.46 -7.79 -7.07
N GLU A 8 15.57 -8.36 -6.61
CA GLU A 8 16.36 -7.87 -5.49
C GLU A 8 17.60 -7.14 -6.01
N GLY A 9 17.96 -6.02 -5.39
CA GLY A 9 19.04 -5.18 -5.89
C GLY A 9 19.53 -4.12 -4.91
N ASN A 10 20.55 -3.39 -5.33
CA ASN A 10 21.08 -2.23 -4.59
C ASN A 10 20.84 -0.93 -5.34
N ILE A 11 20.44 0.11 -4.61
CA ILE A 11 20.30 1.46 -5.16
C ILE A 11 21.68 2.01 -5.54
N GLY A 12 21.87 2.45 -6.79
CA GLY A 12 23.16 2.94 -7.30
C GLY A 12 23.41 4.43 -7.14
N SER A 13 22.36 5.23 -7.05
CA SER A 13 22.41 6.69 -6.94
C SER A 13 21.52 7.21 -5.80
N ALA A 14 21.58 8.51 -5.50
CA ALA A 14 20.62 9.11 -4.58
C ALA A 14 19.20 8.98 -5.18
N PRO A 15 18.15 8.79 -4.34
CA PRO A 15 16.77 8.82 -4.82
C PRO A 15 16.42 10.18 -5.43
N GLU A 16 15.65 10.16 -6.52
CA GLU A 16 15.18 11.36 -7.19
C GLU A 16 13.66 11.49 -7.00
N PHE A 17 13.23 12.63 -6.46
CA PHE A 17 11.82 12.98 -6.33
C PHE A 17 11.43 14.00 -7.40
N GLN A 18 10.29 13.77 -8.05
CA GLN A 18 9.70 14.71 -8.99
C GLN A 18 8.21 14.86 -8.74
N GLU A 19 7.73 16.10 -8.82
CA GLU A 19 6.31 16.43 -8.76
C GLU A 19 5.86 17.03 -10.09
N PHE A 20 4.73 16.56 -10.57
CA PHE A 20 4.10 17.00 -11.81
C PHE A 20 2.77 17.67 -11.47
N PRO A 21 2.65 18.99 -11.68
CA PRO A 21 1.39 19.71 -11.48
C PRO A 21 0.27 19.11 -12.33
N SER A 22 -0.94 19.00 -11.77
CA SER A 22 -2.12 18.43 -12.45
C SER A 22 -3.30 19.41 -12.49
N GLY A 23 -3.03 20.68 -12.77
CA GLY A 23 -4.07 21.72 -12.83
C GLY A 23 -4.78 21.90 -11.48
N ASN A 24 -6.07 21.58 -11.42
CA ASN A 24 -6.87 21.63 -10.19
C ASN A 24 -6.86 20.32 -9.38
N ASP A 25 -6.28 19.24 -9.93
CA ASP A 25 -6.20 17.93 -9.26
C ASP A 25 -4.92 17.81 -8.43
N GLU A 26 -4.88 16.80 -7.54
CA GLU A 26 -3.70 16.47 -6.75
C GLU A 26 -2.47 16.23 -7.66
N PRO A 27 -1.30 16.84 -7.37
CA PRO A 27 -0.09 16.63 -8.15
C PRO A 27 0.30 15.16 -8.23
N ARG A 28 0.77 14.74 -9.41
CA ARG A 28 1.34 13.41 -9.56
C ARG A 28 2.78 13.43 -9.05
N ARG A 29 3.11 12.50 -8.17
CA ARG A 29 4.41 12.42 -7.52
C ARG A 29 5.12 11.13 -7.89
N LEU A 30 6.40 11.25 -8.26
CA LEU A 30 7.27 10.16 -8.69
C LEU A 30 8.50 10.10 -7.79
N LEU A 31 8.77 8.91 -7.28
CA LEU A 31 10.08 8.54 -6.74
C LEU A 31 10.80 7.67 -7.77
N ARG A 32 11.95 8.13 -8.24
CA ARG A 32 12.83 7.37 -9.13
C ARG A 32 14.04 6.85 -8.36
N LEU A 33 14.28 5.55 -8.47
CA LEU A 33 15.47 4.87 -7.96
C LEU A 33 16.23 4.27 -9.15
N ASN A 34 17.55 4.30 -9.12
CA ASN A 34 18.37 3.52 -10.05
C ASN A 34 18.86 2.28 -9.31
N VAL A 35 18.47 1.09 -9.73
CA VAL A 35 18.74 -0.15 -8.99
C VAL A 35 19.55 -1.11 -9.87
N TYR A 36 20.62 -1.66 -9.30
CA TYR A 36 21.29 -2.82 -9.87
C TYR A 36 20.61 -4.07 -9.33
N PHE A 37 19.93 -4.80 -10.20
CA PHE A 37 19.24 -6.04 -9.86
C PHE A 37 20.17 -7.23 -10.05
N ASP A 38 20.33 -8.04 -9.03
CA ASP A 38 21.17 -9.24 -9.08
C ASP A 38 20.53 -10.31 -9.97
N ASN A 39 21.36 -11.21 -10.51
CA ASN A 39 20.90 -12.36 -11.28
C ASN A 39 21.44 -13.67 -10.68
N PRO A 40 20.96 -14.07 -9.49
CA PRO A 40 21.41 -15.30 -8.86
C PRO A 40 20.87 -16.51 -9.63
N VAL A 41 21.77 -17.33 -10.17
CA VAL A 41 21.42 -18.56 -10.86
C VAL A 41 21.72 -19.74 -9.93
N PRO A 42 20.75 -20.62 -9.64
CA PRO A 42 21.00 -21.81 -8.82
C PRO A 42 22.05 -22.72 -9.46
N ARG A 43 23.03 -23.16 -8.67
CA ARG A 43 24.05 -24.13 -9.08
C ARG A 43 24.41 -25.03 -7.90
N GLU A 44 24.13 -26.33 -8.05
CA GLU A 44 24.56 -27.41 -7.13
C GLU A 44 24.50 -27.05 -5.63
N GLY A 45 23.34 -26.57 -5.16
CA GLY A 45 23.12 -26.23 -3.75
C GLY A 45 23.63 -24.85 -3.32
N SER A 46 24.17 -24.06 -4.24
CA SER A 46 24.59 -22.67 -4.07
C SER A 46 23.92 -21.76 -5.10
N TYR A 47 24.11 -20.44 -4.96
CA TYR A 47 23.72 -19.47 -5.97
C TYR A 47 24.98 -18.83 -6.56
N GLU A 48 25.09 -18.82 -7.88
CA GLU A 48 26.14 -18.13 -8.62
C GLU A 48 25.55 -16.84 -9.19
N ASP A 49 26.15 -15.69 -8.86
CA ASP A 49 25.77 -14.42 -9.49
C ASP A 49 26.29 -14.41 -10.93
N ARG A 50 25.38 -14.45 -11.91
CA ARG A 50 25.74 -14.39 -13.34
C ARG A 50 25.80 -12.96 -13.88
N GLY A 51 25.85 -11.98 -12.99
CA GLY A 51 25.82 -10.58 -13.36
C GLY A 51 24.39 -10.09 -13.48
N GLY A 52 24.12 -9.03 -12.74
CA GLY A 52 22.89 -8.27 -12.77
C GLY A 52 22.83 -7.21 -13.86
N TYR A 53 21.81 -6.37 -13.79
CA TYR A 53 21.66 -5.23 -14.68
C TYR A 53 21.15 -4.00 -13.95
N TRP A 54 21.49 -2.82 -14.47
CA TRP A 54 20.95 -1.55 -14.03
C TRP A 54 19.58 -1.32 -14.65
N ALA A 55 18.61 -0.93 -13.84
CA ALA A 55 17.32 -0.46 -14.34
C ALA A 55 16.79 0.74 -13.53
N PRO A 56 16.20 1.73 -14.23
CA PRO A 56 15.37 2.73 -13.58
C PRO A 56 14.14 2.08 -12.97
N VAL A 57 13.83 2.45 -11.74
CA VAL A 57 12.64 2.04 -11.00
C VAL A 57 11.82 3.28 -10.71
N GLU A 58 10.58 3.30 -11.19
CA GLU A 58 9.63 4.39 -11.01
C GLU A 58 8.50 3.97 -10.08
N LEU A 59 8.41 4.65 -8.92
CA LEU A 59 7.36 4.44 -7.94
C LEU A 59 6.48 5.69 -7.87
N TRP A 60 5.28 5.59 -8.44
CA TRP A 60 4.28 6.65 -8.39
C TRP A 60 3.46 6.53 -7.10
N HIS A 61 3.53 7.55 -6.24
CA HIS A 61 2.78 7.56 -4.99
C HIS A 61 2.65 8.95 -4.39
N ARG A 62 1.51 9.23 -3.73
CA ARG A 62 1.24 10.54 -3.09
C ARG A 62 2.26 10.93 -2.00
N GLU A 63 2.87 9.94 -1.35
CA GLU A 63 3.88 10.09 -0.30
C GLU A 63 5.32 10.00 -0.85
N ALA A 64 5.52 9.99 -2.17
CA ALA A 64 6.83 9.77 -2.78
C ALA A 64 7.90 10.77 -2.28
N GLU A 65 7.50 12.00 -1.98
CA GLU A 65 8.38 13.01 -1.39
C GLU A 65 8.96 12.53 -0.06
N HIS A 66 8.09 12.14 0.88
CA HIS A 66 8.53 11.62 2.17
C HIS A 66 9.33 10.31 2.00
N TRP A 67 8.85 9.39 1.16
CA TRP A 67 9.52 8.11 0.96
C TRP A 67 10.91 8.26 0.36
N SER A 68 11.16 9.30 -0.45
CA SER A 68 12.51 9.59 -0.97
C SER A 68 13.55 9.73 0.15
N THR A 69 13.15 10.22 1.32
CA THR A 69 14.01 10.39 2.51
C THR A 69 14.38 9.06 3.19
N LEU A 70 13.64 7.99 2.90
CA LEU A 70 13.84 6.67 3.50
C LEU A 70 14.83 5.80 2.72
N TYR A 71 15.13 6.17 1.47
CA TYR A 71 16.04 5.45 0.60
C TYR A 71 17.37 6.18 0.46
N GLN A 72 18.45 5.42 0.23
CA GLN A 72 19.80 5.95 0.07
C GLN A 72 20.60 5.05 -0.88
N LYS A 73 21.63 5.62 -1.51
CA LYS A 73 22.59 4.85 -2.31
C LYS A 73 23.17 3.68 -1.48
N GLY A 74 23.22 2.51 -2.10
CA GLY A 74 23.73 1.27 -1.53
C GLY A 74 22.72 0.51 -0.68
N MET A 75 21.52 1.06 -0.39
CA MET A 75 20.48 0.31 0.29
C MET A 75 20.02 -0.87 -0.56
N ARG A 76 19.83 -2.01 0.11
CA ARG A 76 19.32 -3.23 -0.50
C ARG A 76 17.79 -3.15 -0.53
N VAL A 77 17.20 -3.44 -1.68
CA VAL A 77 15.76 -3.34 -1.90
C VAL A 77 15.21 -4.56 -2.64
N LEU A 78 13.95 -4.87 -2.37
CA LEU A 78 13.13 -5.78 -3.16
C LEU A 78 12.09 -4.96 -3.92
N VAL A 79 12.07 -5.07 -5.25
CA VAL A 79 11.15 -4.33 -6.11
C VAL A 79 10.15 -5.30 -6.72
N GLU A 80 8.87 -4.97 -6.60
CA GLU A 80 7.77 -5.66 -7.28
C GLU A 80 7.05 -4.66 -8.20
N GLY A 81 6.81 -5.04 -9.44
CA GLY A 81 6.17 -4.17 -10.41
C GLY A 81 5.97 -4.80 -11.77
N ARG A 82 6.14 -3.98 -12.80
CA ARG A 82 6.11 -4.41 -14.20
C ARG A 82 7.27 -3.84 -14.98
N THR A 83 7.85 -4.64 -15.87
CA THR A 83 8.81 -4.14 -16.85
C THR A 83 8.06 -3.42 -17.96
N VAL A 84 8.50 -2.20 -18.27
CA VAL A 84 7.93 -1.33 -19.29
C VAL A 84 9.02 -0.93 -20.27
N ARG A 85 8.70 -1.01 -21.56
CA ARG A 85 9.51 -0.45 -22.63
C ARG A 85 9.13 1.02 -22.78
N ASP A 86 10.08 1.90 -22.60
CA ASP A 86 9.94 3.35 -22.76
C ASP A 86 10.67 3.76 -24.04
N GLU A 87 9.96 4.43 -24.95
CA GLU A 87 10.50 4.93 -26.21
C GLU A 87 10.55 6.45 -26.14
N TRP A 88 11.72 7.03 -26.39
CA TRP A 88 11.95 8.47 -26.27
C TRP A 88 12.98 8.94 -27.30
N GLU A 89 12.94 10.21 -27.67
CA GLU A 89 13.89 10.82 -28.60
C GLU A 89 14.98 11.56 -27.83
N ASP A 90 16.25 11.33 -28.21
CA ASP A 90 17.36 12.10 -27.65
C ASP A 90 17.45 13.51 -28.26
N SER A 91 18.40 14.32 -27.79
CA SER A 91 18.57 15.70 -28.27
C SER A 91 18.99 15.82 -29.74
N GLU A 92 19.29 14.69 -30.40
CA GLU A 92 19.67 14.60 -31.82
C GLU A 92 18.56 13.94 -32.66
N ASP A 93 17.32 13.90 -32.15
CA ASP A 93 16.13 13.29 -32.78
C ASP A 93 16.27 11.78 -33.07
N ASN A 94 17.18 11.08 -32.37
CA ASN A 94 17.30 9.63 -32.52
C ASN A 94 16.34 8.90 -31.56
N ALA A 95 15.58 7.95 -32.10
CA ALA A 95 14.74 7.07 -31.29
C ALA A 95 15.58 6.17 -30.38
N ARG A 96 15.33 6.28 -29.07
CA ARG A 96 15.93 5.46 -28.01
C ARG A 96 14.87 4.60 -27.35
N VAL A 97 15.34 3.47 -26.83
CA VAL A 97 14.52 2.51 -26.07
C VAL A 97 15.20 2.29 -24.72
N THR A 98 14.43 2.36 -23.65
CA THR A 98 14.89 2.01 -22.30
C THR A 98 13.88 1.07 -21.66
N PHE A 99 14.37 0.01 -21.04
CA PHE A 99 13.53 -0.81 -20.17
C PHE A 99 13.60 -0.26 -18.76
N LYS A 100 12.43 0.02 -18.18
CA LYS A 100 12.29 0.48 -16.80
C LYS A 100 11.34 -0.43 -16.03
N ILE A 101 11.42 -0.36 -14.71
CA ILE A 101 10.49 -1.04 -13.82
C ILE A 101 9.52 -0.01 -13.27
N GLU A 102 8.24 -0.12 -13.62
CA GLU A 102 7.19 0.59 -12.91
C GLU A 102 6.83 -0.20 -11.65
N ALA A 103 7.37 0.26 -10.52
CA ALA A 103 7.19 -0.38 -9.23
C ALA A 103 5.79 -0.13 -8.68
N ARG A 104 5.22 -1.19 -8.12
CA ARG A 104 4.05 -1.12 -7.23
C ARG A 104 4.48 -1.09 -5.78
N ARG A 105 5.59 -1.78 -5.46
CA ARG A 105 6.16 -1.87 -4.12
C ARG A 105 7.68 -1.86 -4.19
N VAL A 106 8.30 -1.19 -3.22
CA VAL A 106 9.75 -1.23 -2.99
C VAL A 106 9.98 -1.50 -1.50
N GLY A 107 10.37 -2.71 -1.17
CA GLY A 107 10.71 -3.12 0.20
C GLY A 107 12.16 -2.79 0.53
N ILE A 108 12.41 -2.26 1.72
CA ILE A 108 13.77 -2.12 2.27
C ILE A 108 14.20 -3.45 2.86
N LEU A 109 15.36 -3.95 2.46
CA LEU A 109 15.96 -5.15 3.05
C LEU A 109 16.98 -4.75 4.13
N PRO A 110 16.92 -5.35 5.34
CA PRO A 110 17.54 -4.80 6.54
C PRO A 110 19.07 -5.04 6.66
N HIS A 111 19.79 -5.24 5.56
CA HIS A 111 21.23 -5.55 5.57
C HIS A 111 22.09 -4.48 6.23
N ARG A 112 21.68 -3.21 6.12
CA ARG A 112 22.41 -2.03 6.65
C ARG A 112 21.50 -1.10 7.44
N VAL A 113 20.36 -1.60 7.91
CA VAL A 113 19.42 -0.83 8.72
C VAL A 113 19.84 -0.91 10.17
N HIS A 114 20.20 0.23 10.78
CA HIS A 114 20.60 0.29 12.18
C HIS A 114 19.40 0.34 13.13
N ASN A 115 18.42 1.18 12.84
CA ASN A 115 17.18 1.34 13.60
C ASN A 115 16.01 1.72 12.70
N VAL A 116 14.80 1.42 13.15
CA VAL A 116 13.56 1.82 12.48
C VAL A 116 12.69 2.57 13.48
N VAL A 117 12.32 3.80 13.15
CA VAL A 117 11.39 4.61 13.93
C VAL A 117 10.08 4.67 13.15
N MET A 118 9.02 4.17 13.75
CA MET A 118 7.69 4.21 13.15
C MET A 118 7.00 5.52 13.54
N ARG A 119 6.29 6.11 12.58
CA ARG A 119 5.34 7.18 12.89
C ARG A 119 4.23 6.62 13.78
N GLU A 120 3.63 7.48 14.59
CA GLU A 120 2.41 7.11 15.32
C GLU A 120 1.34 6.66 14.33
N ARG A 121 0.63 5.60 14.70
CA ARG A 121 -0.54 5.17 13.93
C ARG A 121 -1.55 6.30 14.01
N SER A 122 -2.04 6.77 12.87
CA SER A 122 -3.22 7.63 12.82
C SER A 122 -4.36 6.89 13.50
N SER A 123 -4.71 7.27 14.73
CA SER A 123 -5.95 6.80 15.34
C SER A 123 -7.08 7.39 14.51
N GLU A 124 -7.82 6.56 13.78
CA GLU A 124 -9.15 6.97 13.35
C GLU A 124 -9.89 7.49 14.59
N PRO A 125 -10.52 8.68 14.54
CA PRO A 125 -11.38 9.08 15.62
C PRO A 125 -12.46 8.02 15.73
N ALA A 126 -12.43 7.27 16.83
CA ALA A 126 -13.55 6.43 17.23
C ALA A 126 -14.78 7.35 17.19
N SER A 127 -15.66 7.10 16.23
CA SER A 127 -16.89 7.85 16.07
C SER A 127 -17.57 7.93 17.43
N SER A 128 -17.62 9.15 17.95
CA SER A 128 -18.28 9.52 19.18
C SER A 128 -19.77 9.26 19.04
N ALA A 129 -20.22 8.07 19.43
CA ALA A 129 -21.63 7.83 19.73
C ALA A 129 -21.89 8.22 21.20
N ILE A 130 -22.03 9.52 21.44
CA ILE A 130 -22.71 10.02 22.63
C ILE A 130 -24.23 9.80 22.45
N ALA A 131 -24.80 9.08 23.42
CA ALA A 131 -26.16 9.16 23.95
C ALA A 131 -27.34 9.40 22.96
N ALA A 132 -28.06 8.32 22.67
CA ALA A 132 -29.50 8.39 22.41
C ALA A 132 -30.25 7.72 23.58
N GLY A 133 -30.91 8.58 24.36
CA GLY A 133 -32.09 8.37 25.21
C GLY A 133 -32.47 6.98 25.71
N GLN A 134 -32.51 6.91 27.04
CA GLN A 134 -33.29 6.00 27.88
C GLN A 134 -34.69 5.72 27.33
N TYR A 135 -35.01 4.44 27.10
CA TYR A 135 -36.37 3.91 27.24
C TYR A 135 -36.38 3.00 28.45
N THR A 136 -36.80 3.55 29.58
CA THR A 136 -37.23 2.75 30.73
C THR A 136 -38.76 2.75 30.66
N GLU A 137 -39.37 1.63 30.26
CA GLU A 137 -40.80 1.44 30.48
C GLU A 137 -41.03 0.31 31.48
N GLN A 138 -41.68 0.72 32.56
CA GLN A 138 -41.94 0.02 33.80
C GLN A 138 -42.79 -1.22 33.60
N ALA A 139 -42.36 -2.31 34.23
CA ALA A 139 -43.21 -3.45 34.54
C ALA A 139 -44.36 -3.00 35.46
N SER A 140 -45.61 -3.19 35.01
CA SER A 140 -46.78 -3.19 35.89
C SER A 140 -47.17 -4.64 36.20
N SER A 141 -47.10 -5.01 37.47
CA SER A 141 -47.65 -6.27 37.97
C SER A 141 -49.15 -6.12 38.26
N PRO A 142 -49.96 -7.16 38.02
CA PRO A 142 -51.41 -7.10 38.20
C PRO A 142 -51.81 -7.52 39.61
N ALA A 143 -52.85 -6.88 40.16
CA ALA A 143 -53.61 -7.46 41.26
C ALA A 143 -55.07 -7.00 41.21
N SER A 144 -56.00 -7.96 41.10
CA SER A 144 -57.27 -8.06 41.86
C SER A 144 -58.14 -9.23 41.36
N LYS A 145 -58.48 -10.18 42.25
CA LYS A 145 -59.53 -11.22 42.08
C LYS A 145 -60.92 -10.66 42.50
N PRO A 146 -62.01 -11.47 42.63
CA PRO A 146 -62.83 -12.10 41.58
C PRO A 146 -64.36 -11.78 41.77
N LYS A 147 -65.24 -12.05 40.79
CA LYS A 147 -66.64 -12.40 41.09
C LYS A 147 -67.40 -13.11 39.96
N LYS A 148 -68.00 -14.25 40.34
CA LYS A 148 -68.97 -15.09 39.62
C LYS A 148 -70.14 -14.30 39.03
N ARG A 149 -70.60 -14.71 37.84
CA ARG A 149 -72.02 -15.02 37.65
C ARG A 149 -72.26 -16.03 36.52
N ARG A 150 -73.25 -16.87 36.80
CA ARG A 150 -73.63 -18.16 36.23
C ARG A 150 -74.78 -17.91 35.24
N GLY A 151 -74.82 -18.62 34.11
CA GLY A 151 -75.97 -18.60 33.20
C GLY A 151 -75.74 -19.38 31.91
N GLN A 152 -76.02 -20.68 31.96
CA GLN A 152 -76.50 -21.50 30.83
C GLN A 152 -78.07 -21.44 30.86
N PRO A 153 -78.88 -21.92 29.89
CA PRO A 153 -78.61 -23.07 29.02
C PRO A 153 -79.21 -22.89 27.56
N PRO A 154 -79.69 -23.91 26.81
CA PRO A 154 -79.46 -24.04 25.35
C PRO A 154 -80.77 -23.95 24.52
N SER A 155 -80.72 -24.07 23.18
CA SER A 155 -81.70 -24.83 22.35
C SER A 155 -81.44 -24.72 20.85
N ALA A 156 -81.79 -25.82 20.17
CA ALA A 156 -81.82 -26.15 18.74
C ALA A 156 -80.49 -26.53 18.10
#